data_AF-A0A323USV5-F1
#
_entry.id   AF-A0A323USV5-F1
#
_cell.length_a   1.000
_cell.length_b   1.000
_cell.length_c   1.000
_cell.angle_alpha   90.00
_cell.angle_beta   90.00
_cell.angle_gamma   90.00
#
_symmetry.space_group_name_H-M   'P 1'
#
loop_
_entity.id
_entity.type
_entity.pdbx_description
1 polymer ?
#
loop_
_entity_poly.entity_id
_entity_poly.type
_entity_poly.pdbx_seq_one_letter_code
_entity_poly.pdbx_strand_id
1 'polypeptide(L)'
;MLLIESLYEGPKAATETLELDFGYRTKSRLRAQLGSGEEVGLFLPRGTILRGGQKLHARDGRIVEVVAAPESLLEVRCADAFELARAAYHLGNRHVAVQLGEGWLRIQTDHVLEGMLTGLGAEVLPVTAPFEPEAGAYAHGHQHPGDGSGARIHMMGGQ
;
A
#
# COMPACT_ATOMS: atom_id res chain seq x y z
N MET A 1 17.40 8.07 19.71
CA MET A 1 16.67 7.60 18.50
C MET A 1 16.40 6.12 18.67
N LEU A 2 15.14 5.77 18.85
CA LEU A 2 14.69 4.39 18.97
C LEU A 2 14.83 3.66 17.62
N LEU A 3 15.19 2.37 17.63
CA LEU A 3 15.32 1.57 16.41
C LEU A 3 14.19 0.56 16.30
N ILE A 4 13.61 0.42 15.10
CA ILE A 4 12.58 -0.55 14.75
C ILE A 4 13.15 -1.48 13.67
N GLU A 5 13.23 -2.76 13.98
CA GLU A 5 14.04 -3.72 13.21
C GLU A 5 13.23 -4.88 12.62
N SER A 6 12.01 -5.13 13.12
CA SER A 6 11.18 -6.24 12.64
C SER A 6 9.68 -6.00 12.78
N LEU A 7 8.91 -6.78 12.03
CA LEU A 7 7.48 -6.98 12.26
C LEU A 7 7.26 -7.73 13.57
N TYR A 8 6.13 -7.46 14.21
CA TYR A 8 5.69 -8.10 15.45
C TYR A 8 4.37 -8.83 15.24
N GLU A 9 4.36 -10.15 15.41
CA GLU A 9 3.17 -11.01 15.27
C GLU A 9 2.60 -11.47 16.63
N GLY A 10 3.17 -11.01 17.74
CA GLY A 10 2.76 -11.44 19.06
C GLY A 10 1.47 -10.75 19.57
N PRO A 11 0.95 -11.20 20.73
CA PRO A 11 -0.34 -10.74 21.24
C PRO A 11 -0.29 -9.36 21.93
N LYS A 12 0.90 -8.80 22.21
CA LYS A 12 1.00 -7.53 22.93
C LYS A 12 0.30 -6.41 22.16
N ALA A 13 -0.42 -5.57 22.90
CA ALA A 13 -0.98 -4.33 22.36
C ALA A 13 0.15 -3.36 22.01
N ALA A 14 -0.07 -2.53 20.99
CA ALA A 14 0.84 -1.44 20.68
C ALA A 14 0.73 -0.35 21.77
N THR A 15 1.86 0.24 22.12
CA THR A 15 1.94 1.34 23.09
C THR A 15 2.25 2.67 22.42
N GLU A 16 2.65 2.63 21.16
CA GLU A 16 3.02 3.76 20.32
C GLU A 16 2.45 3.57 18.92
N THR A 17 2.33 4.66 18.17
CA THR A 17 1.93 4.62 16.76
C THR A 17 3.01 5.23 15.87
N LEU A 18 3.09 4.73 14.66
CA LEU A 18 3.92 5.25 13.59
C LEU A 18 3.02 5.51 12.38
N GLU A 19 2.62 6.76 12.23
CA GLU A 19 1.75 7.21 11.14
C GLU A 19 2.60 7.60 9.93
N LEU A 20 2.41 6.90 8.81
CA LEU A 20 3.21 7.08 7.60
C LEU A 20 2.33 7.00 6.34
N ASP A 21 2.62 7.88 5.39
CA ASP A 21 2.09 7.80 4.03
C ASP A 21 2.59 6.52 3.32
N PHE A 22 1.97 6.15 2.20
CA PHE A 22 2.33 4.94 1.48
C PHE A 22 3.78 4.99 0.95
N GLY A 23 4.24 6.15 0.50
CA GLY A 23 5.60 6.34 -0.02
C GLY A 23 6.67 5.99 1.02
N TYR A 24 6.45 6.38 2.28
CA TYR A 24 7.31 6.04 3.41
C TYR A 24 7.15 4.59 3.87
N ARG A 25 5.94 4.03 3.81
CA ARG A 25 5.66 2.63 4.18
C ARG A 25 6.32 1.59 3.27
N THR A 26 6.81 1.99 2.10
CA THR A 26 7.62 1.14 1.20
C THR A 26 9.13 1.20 1.46
N LYS A 27 9.60 2.08 2.37
CA LYS A 27 11.03 2.25 2.64
C LYS A 27 11.52 1.24 3.69
N SER A 28 12.49 0.42 3.30
CA SER A 28 13.20 -0.47 4.24
C SER A 28 14.07 0.28 5.27
N ARG A 29 14.49 1.50 4.96
CA ARG A 29 15.27 2.36 5.86
C ARG A 29 14.70 3.76 5.84
N LEU A 30 14.31 4.27 7.01
CA LEU A 30 13.64 5.56 7.13
C LEU A 30 13.90 6.15 8.52
N ARG A 31 14.18 7.45 8.60
CA ARG A 31 14.06 8.21 9.85
C ARG A 31 12.65 8.81 9.90
N ALA A 32 11.94 8.58 10.99
CA ALA A 32 10.57 9.03 11.19
C ALA A 32 10.36 9.47 12.64
N GLN A 33 9.13 9.87 12.97
CA GLN A 33 8.72 10.19 14.34
C GLN A 33 7.52 9.31 14.71
N LEU A 34 7.47 8.87 15.97
CA LEU A 34 6.28 8.26 16.53
C LEU A 34 5.19 9.30 16.75
N GLY A 35 3.96 8.86 17.00
CA GLY A 35 2.85 9.75 17.39
C GLY A 35 3.15 10.54 18.68
N SER A 36 4.05 10.04 19.54
CA SER A 36 4.57 10.74 20.71
C SER A 36 5.59 11.85 20.39
N GLY A 37 6.04 11.97 19.15
CA GLY A 37 7.09 12.90 18.71
C GLY A 37 8.53 12.38 18.89
N GLU A 38 8.71 11.18 19.46
CA GLU A 38 10.04 10.58 19.59
C GLU A 38 10.59 10.15 18.22
N GLU A 39 11.85 10.50 17.94
CA GLU A 39 12.52 10.08 16.71
C GLU A 39 12.87 8.60 16.69
N VAL A 40 12.51 7.95 15.58
CA VAL A 40 12.78 6.54 15.29
C VAL A 40 13.56 6.34 13.99
N GLY A 41 14.35 5.27 13.94
CA GLY A 41 14.93 4.72 12.72
C GLY A 41 14.31 3.37 12.39
N LEU A 42 13.70 3.24 11.21
CA LEU A 42 13.25 1.98 10.65
C LEU A 42 14.41 1.29 9.93
N PHE A 43 14.62 0.00 10.20
CA PHE A 43 15.58 -0.88 9.54
C PHE A 43 14.95 -2.24 9.29
N LEU A 44 14.13 -2.33 8.24
CA LEU A 44 13.38 -3.52 7.86
C LEU A 44 14.06 -4.27 6.70
N PRO A 45 13.69 -5.54 6.46
CA PRO A 45 14.06 -6.25 5.24
C PRO A 45 13.72 -5.46 3.97
N ARG A 46 14.52 -5.64 2.92
CA ARG A 46 14.22 -5.00 1.62
C ARG A 46 12.92 -5.59 1.05
N GLY A 47 12.09 -4.72 0.47
CA GLY A 47 10.81 -5.12 -0.11
C GLY A 47 9.66 -5.18 0.89
N THR A 48 9.89 -4.92 2.18
CA THR A 48 8.80 -4.81 3.15
C THR A 48 7.90 -3.61 2.82
N ILE A 49 6.60 -3.88 2.67
CA ILE A 49 5.55 -2.87 2.56
C ILE A 49 4.75 -2.91 3.85
N LEU A 50 4.74 -1.80 4.59
CA LEU A 50 3.97 -1.67 5.82
C LEU A 50 2.51 -1.38 5.53
N ARG A 51 1.61 -2.13 6.16
CA ARG A 51 0.15 -1.96 6.09
C ARG A 51 -0.39 -1.40 7.40
N GLY A 52 -1.46 -0.61 7.33
CA GLY A 52 -2.17 -0.14 8.52
C GLY A 52 -2.57 -1.30 9.43
N GLY A 53 -2.41 -1.12 10.74
CA GLY A 53 -2.69 -2.13 11.76
C GLY A 53 -1.58 -3.17 11.97
N GLN A 54 -0.54 -3.20 11.11
CA GLN A 54 0.64 -4.02 11.39
C GLN A 54 1.38 -3.50 12.61
N LYS A 55 1.98 -4.41 13.36
CA LYS A 55 2.78 -4.07 14.54
C LYS A 55 4.26 -4.28 14.24
N LEU A 56 5.07 -3.44 14.85
CA LEU A 56 6.52 -3.41 14.72
C LEU A 56 7.15 -3.57 16.10
N HIS A 57 8.27 -4.27 16.15
CA HIS A 57 9.04 -4.46 17.36
C HIS A 57 10.22 -3.48 17.39
N ALA A 58 10.22 -2.62 18.40
CA ALA A 58 11.32 -1.72 18.66
C ALA A 58 12.38 -2.41 19.52
N ARG A 59 13.63 -1.96 19.41
CA ARG A 59 14.79 -2.57 20.08
C ARG A 59 14.71 -2.54 21.61
N ASP A 60 13.95 -1.61 22.19
CA ASP A 60 13.72 -1.51 23.63
C ASP A 60 12.53 -2.37 24.12
N GLY A 61 11.91 -3.14 23.23
CA GLY A 61 10.79 -4.02 23.53
C GLY A 61 9.41 -3.39 23.35
N ARG A 62 9.32 -2.10 23.00
CA ARG A 62 8.04 -1.46 22.67
C ARG A 62 7.44 -2.04 21.39
N ILE A 63 6.11 -2.03 21.36
CA ILE A 63 5.32 -2.42 20.20
C ILE A 63 4.72 -1.16 19.58
N VAL A 64 5.01 -0.94 18.31
CA VAL A 64 4.58 0.24 17.55
C VAL A 64 3.58 -0.20 16.49
N GLU A 65 2.39 0.37 16.47
CA GLU A 65 1.40 0.11 15.42
C GLU A 65 1.62 1.05 14.24
N VAL A 66 1.58 0.50 13.03
CA VAL A 66 1.60 1.27 11.79
C VAL A 66 0.21 1.83 11.54
N VAL A 67 0.13 3.14 11.34
CA VAL A 67 -1.09 3.83 10.91
C VAL A 67 -0.86 4.34 9.49
N ALA A 68 -1.79 4.03 8.58
CA ALA A 68 -1.77 4.60 7.25
C ALA A 68 -2.20 6.06 7.32
N ALA A 69 -1.25 6.98 7.12
CA ALA A 69 -1.52 8.41 7.18
C ALA A 69 -2.49 8.82 6.05
N PRO A 70 -3.43 9.75 6.31
CA PRO A 70 -4.16 10.41 5.23
C PRO A 70 -3.20 11.18 4.30
N GLU A 71 -3.30 10.93 3.01
CA GLU A 71 -2.49 11.59 1.98
C GLU A 71 -3.38 12.12 0.85
N SER A 72 -2.83 13.02 0.01
CA SER A 72 -3.55 13.60 -1.13
C SER A 72 -3.62 12.61 -2.29
N LEU A 73 -4.84 12.18 -2.60
CA LEU A 73 -5.15 11.18 -3.61
C LEU A 73 -6.11 11.74 -4.66
N LEU A 74 -6.21 11.01 -5.77
CA LEU A 74 -7.29 11.13 -6.74
C LEU A 74 -8.18 9.89 -6.63
N GLU A 75 -9.47 10.11 -6.39
CA GLU A 75 -10.50 9.09 -6.48
C GLU A 75 -11.12 9.11 -7.88
N VAL A 76 -11.09 7.95 -8.53
CA VAL A 76 -11.54 7.75 -9.90
C VAL A 76 -12.83 6.95 -9.86
N ARG A 77 -13.90 7.49 -10.44
CA ARG A 77 -15.17 6.79 -10.68
C ARG A 77 -15.46 6.74 -12.18
N CYS A 78 -16.11 5.68 -12.61
CA CYS A 78 -16.55 5.51 -14.00
C CYS A 78 -18.06 5.20 -14.04
N ALA A 79 -18.68 5.29 -15.22
CA ALA A 79 -20.11 5.08 -15.35
C ALA A 79 -20.52 3.62 -15.05
N ASP A 80 -19.63 2.67 -15.33
CA ASP A 80 -19.83 1.25 -15.08
C ASP A 80 -18.53 0.50 -14.75
N ALA A 81 -18.68 -0.79 -14.43
CA ALA A 81 -17.57 -1.67 -14.07
C ALA A 81 -16.59 -1.93 -15.23
N PHE A 82 -17.07 -1.90 -16.49
CA PHE A 82 -16.22 -2.12 -17.66
C PHE A 82 -15.28 -0.93 -17.88
N GLU A 83 -15.80 0.29 -17.78
CA GLU A 83 -14.98 1.50 -17.83
C GLU A 83 -14.00 1.60 -16.65
N LEU A 84 -14.43 1.21 -15.45
CA LEU A 84 -13.54 1.16 -14.28
C LEU A 84 -12.40 0.16 -14.48
N ALA A 85 -12.70 -1.02 -15.03
CA ALA A 85 -11.69 -2.02 -15.37
C ALA A 85 -10.72 -1.51 -16.44
N ARG A 86 -11.21 -0.75 -17.43
CA ARG A 86 -10.36 -0.12 -18.45
C ARG A 86 -9.44 0.94 -17.85
N ALA A 87 -9.92 1.76 -16.92
CA ALA A 87 -9.09 2.70 -16.18
C ALA A 87 -7.99 1.96 -15.37
N ALA A 88 -8.37 0.92 -14.62
CA ALA A 88 -7.43 0.09 -13.87
C ALA A 88 -6.37 -0.56 -14.77
N TYR A 89 -6.77 -1.05 -15.95
CA TYR A 89 -5.85 -1.61 -16.95
C TYR A 89 -4.80 -0.59 -17.41
N HIS A 90 -5.21 0.63 -17.73
CA HIS A 90 -4.29 1.68 -18.18
C HIS A 90 -3.35 2.17 -17.08
N LEU A 91 -3.81 2.20 -15.82
CA LEU A 91 -2.98 2.48 -14.64
C LEU A 91 -1.97 1.36 -14.40
N GLY A 92 -2.41 0.10 -14.47
CA GLY A 92 -1.57 -1.09 -14.32
C GLY A 92 -0.47 -1.16 -15.38
N ASN A 93 -0.78 -0.87 -16.65
CA ASN A 93 0.19 -0.78 -17.74
C ASN A 93 1.27 0.30 -17.54
N ARG A 94 1.04 1.24 -16.62
CA ARG A 94 1.98 2.30 -16.24
C ARG A 94 2.67 2.02 -14.90
N HIS A 95 2.44 0.86 -14.30
CA HIS A 95 2.94 0.49 -12.98
C HIS A 95 2.56 1.49 -11.87
N VAL A 96 1.37 2.09 -11.98
CA VAL A 96 0.84 2.98 -10.94
C VAL A 96 0.34 2.14 -9.76
N ALA A 97 0.64 2.55 -8.54
CA ALA A 97 0.04 1.98 -7.35
C ALA A 97 -1.44 2.37 -7.30
N VAL A 98 -2.34 1.38 -7.23
CA VAL A 98 -3.79 1.61 -7.26
C VAL A 98 -4.43 0.92 -6.06
N GLN A 99 -5.25 1.65 -5.32
CA GLN A 99 -6.16 1.07 -4.34
C GLN A 99 -7.53 0.87 -5.00
N LEU A 100 -8.13 -0.28 -4.76
CA LEU A 100 -9.46 -0.62 -5.26
C LEU A 100 -10.50 -0.45 -4.15
N GLY A 101 -11.69 -0.05 -4.55
CA GLY A 101 -12.89 -0.18 -3.75
C GLY A 101 -14.13 -0.35 -4.62
N GLU A 102 -15.29 -0.47 -3.97
CA GLU A 102 -16.55 -0.71 -4.66
C GLU A 102 -16.93 0.51 -5.53
N GLY A 103 -16.72 0.38 -6.84
CA GLY A 103 -17.05 1.43 -7.81
C GLY A 103 -16.05 2.59 -7.87
N TRP A 104 -14.85 2.43 -7.30
CA TRP A 104 -13.82 3.47 -7.35
C TRP A 104 -12.38 2.91 -7.35
N LEU A 105 -11.45 3.70 -7.88
CA LEU A 105 -10.02 3.50 -7.74
C LEU A 105 -9.42 4.71 -7.03
N ARG A 106 -8.35 4.53 -6.25
CA ARG A 106 -7.54 5.64 -5.74
C ARG A 106 -6.10 5.51 -6.20
N ILE A 107 -5.50 6.65 -6.52
CA ILE A 107 -4.09 6.79 -6.86
C ILE A 107 -3.51 8.03 -6.17
N GLN A 108 -2.19 8.09 -6.04
CA GLN A 108 -1.53 9.32 -5.60
C GLN A 108 -1.74 10.45 -6.61
N THR A 109 -1.77 11.69 -6.12
CA THR A 109 -2.02 12.87 -6.95
C THR A 109 -0.96 13.01 -8.05
N ASP A 110 -1.39 12.97 -9.30
CA ASP A 110 -0.55 13.14 -10.49
C ASP A 110 -1.39 13.73 -11.63
N HIS A 111 -1.02 14.93 -12.07
CA HIS A 111 -1.75 15.69 -13.11
C HIS A 111 -1.74 15.00 -14.50
N VAL A 112 -0.71 14.20 -14.80
CA VAL A 112 -0.63 13.45 -16.06
C VAL A 112 -1.62 12.29 -16.03
N LEU A 113 -1.69 11.58 -14.90
CA LEU A 113 -2.65 10.50 -14.72
C LEU A 113 -4.09 11.02 -14.65
N GLU A 114 -4.33 12.15 -13.99
CA GLU A 114 -5.63 12.83 -13.96
C GLU A 114 -6.13 13.14 -15.38
N GLY A 115 -5.29 13.76 -16.21
CA GLY A 115 -5.64 14.08 -17.60
C GLY A 115 -5.91 12.83 -18.44
N MET A 116 -5.12 11.77 -18.25
CA MET A 116 -5.35 10.48 -18.92
C MET A 116 -6.70 9.87 -18.51
N LEU A 117 -7.00 9.82 -17.21
CA LEU A 117 -8.23 9.22 -16.68
C LEU A 117 -9.47 10.00 -17.12
N THR A 118 -9.40 11.33 -17.07
CA THR A 118 -10.45 12.22 -17.60
C THR A 118 -10.66 11.97 -19.10
N GLY A 119 -9.58 11.82 -19.87
CA GLY A 119 -9.65 11.48 -21.30
C GLY A 119 -10.24 10.10 -21.61
N LEU A 120 -10.24 9.18 -20.64
CA LEU A 120 -10.94 7.89 -20.73
C LEU A 120 -12.42 7.98 -20.34
N GLY A 121 -12.91 9.15 -19.93
CA GLY A 121 -14.29 9.39 -19.50
C GLY A 121 -14.52 9.21 -18.00
N ALA A 122 -13.47 9.03 -17.20
CA ALA A 122 -13.61 8.88 -15.76
C ALA A 122 -13.85 10.24 -15.07
N GLU A 123 -14.67 10.21 -14.01
CA GLU A 123 -14.76 11.29 -13.04
C GLU A 123 -13.58 11.17 -12.07
N VAL A 124 -12.79 12.24 -11.92
CA VAL A 124 -11.61 12.27 -11.04
C VAL A 124 -11.79 13.37 -10.01
N LEU A 125 -11.73 13.00 -8.72
CA LEU A 125 -11.96 13.90 -7.61
C LEU A 125 -10.78 13.87 -6.63
N PRO A 126 -10.28 15.03 -6.16
CA PRO A 126 -9.28 15.05 -5.10
C PRO A 126 -9.89 14.55 -3.78
N VAL A 127 -9.16 13.70 -3.06
CA VAL A 127 -9.55 13.21 -1.73
C VAL A 127 -8.34 13.16 -0.81
N THR A 128 -8.55 13.42 0.48
CA THR A 128 -7.55 13.15 1.53
C THR A 128 -8.00 11.94 2.32
N ALA A 129 -7.28 10.83 2.18
CA ALA A 129 -7.61 9.56 2.83
C ALA A 129 -6.37 8.68 3.00
N PRO A 130 -6.40 7.70 3.92
CA PRO A 130 -5.39 6.65 3.96
C PRO A 130 -5.33 5.89 2.63
N PHE A 131 -4.11 5.57 2.18
CA PHE A 131 -3.89 4.91 0.89
C PHE A 131 -3.35 3.49 1.06
N GLU A 132 -4.13 2.48 0.69
CA GLU A 132 -3.74 1.06 0.77
C GLU A 132 -3.80 0.41 -0.61
N PRO A 133 -2.86 0.70 -1.52
CA PRO A 133 -2.88 0.14 -2.86
C PRO A 133 -2.62 -1.37 -2.85
N GLU A 134 -3.16 -2.06 -3.85
CA GLU A 134 -2.95 -3.49 -4.05
C GLU A 134 -1.45 -3.81 -4.18
N ALA A 135 -1.04 -4.94 -3.59
CA ALA A 135 0.31 -5.44 -3.80
C ALA A 135 0.44 -5.88 -5.27
N GLY A 136 1.49 -5.42 -5.96
CA GLY A 136 1.73 -5.84 -7.34
C GLY A 136 1.88 -7.37 -7.46
N ALA A 137 1.55 -7.93 -8.63
CA ALA A 137 1.53 -9.37 -8.88
C ALA A 137 2.86 -10.11 -8.62
N TYR A 138 3.96 -9.38 -8.49
CA TYR A 138 5.31 -9.91 -8.24
C TYR A 138 5.88 -9.55 -6.87
N ALA A 139 5.09 -8.97 -5.98
CA ALA A 139 5.48 -8.76 -4.60
C ALA A 139 5.65 -10.13 -3.92
N HIS A 140 6.88 -10.66 -3.97
CA HIS A 140 7.26 -11.86 -3.26
C HIS A 140 7.42 -11.50 -1.77
N GLY A 141 6.50 -11.99 -0.93
CA GLY A 141 6.79 -12.24 0.49
C GLY A 141 5.86 -11.58 1.49
N HIS A 142 5.19 -12.44 2.27
CA HIS A 142 4.43 -12.18 3.51
C HIS A 142 2.96 -11.74 3.37
N GLN A 143 2.19 -12.47 2.56
CA GLN A 143 0.76 -12.66 2.85
C GLN A 143 0.61 -13.80 3.86
N HIS A 144 -0.21 -13.60 4.90
CA HIS A 144 -0.57 -14.62 5.89
C HIS A 144 -1.20 -15.88 5.23
N PRO A 145 -1.15 -17.06 5.88
CA PRO A 145 -1.65 -18.32 5.32
C PRO A 145 -3.17 -18.33 5.24
N GLY A 146 -3.69 -18.09 4.03
CA GLY A 146 -5.07 -18.35 3.64
C GLY A 146 -5.06 -18.73 2.17
N ASP A 147 -5.62 -19.90 1.87
CA ASP A 147 -5.58 -20.58 0.57
C ASP A 147 -5.72 -19.65 -0.64
N GLY A 148 -4.66 -19.58 -1.44
CA GLY A 148 -4.64 -18.94 -2.74
C GLY A 148 -3.73 -19.73 -3.66
N SER A 149 -4.29 -20.77 -4.28
CA SER A 149 -3.64 -21.57 -5.32
C SER A 149 -3.08 -20.65 -6.41
N GLY A 150 -1.76 -20.46 -6.42
CA GLY A 150 -1.07 -19.79 -7.51
C GLY A 150 -1.34 -20.53 -8.83
N ALA A 151 -1.67 -19.77 -9.88
CA ALA A 151 -1.98 -20.29 -11.20
C ALA A 151 -0.81 -21.11 -11.75
N ARG A 152 -1.01 -22.43 -11.87
CA ARG A 152 -0.16 -23.31 -12.69
C ARG A 152 -0.58 -23.10 -14.13
N ILE A 153 0.18 -22.31 -14.87
CA ILE A 153 0.06 -22.27 -16.33
C ILE A 153 0.45 -23.65 -16.84
N HIS A 154 -0.53 -24.48 -17.18
CA HIS A 154 -0.31 -25.75 -17.86
C HIS A 154 0.28 -25.44 -19.24
N MET A 155 1.59 -25.65 -19.38
CA MET A 155 2.24 -25.78 -20.68
C MET A 155 1.76 -27.09 -21.31
N MET A 156 0.77 -27.02 -22.21
CA MET A 156 0.49 -28.14 -23.11
C MET A 156 1.68 -28.28 -24.07
N GLY A 157 2.43 -29.38 -23.90
CA GLY A 157 3.42 -29.81 -24.88
C GLY A 157 2.72 -30.23 -26.18
N GLY A 158 3.12 -29.62 -27.29
CA GLY A 158 2.86 -30.15 -28.63
C GLY A 158 3.92 -31.18 -28.99
N GLN A 159 3.47 -32.34 -29.47
CA GLN A 159 4.27 -33.33 -30.20
C GLN A 159 4.55 -32.82 -31.61
#